data_AF-A0A7C6IR74-F1
#
_entry.id   AF-A0A7C6IR74-F1
#
_cell.length_a   1.000
_cell.length_b   1.000
_cell.length_c   1.000
_cell.angle_alpha   90.00
_cell.angle_beta   90.00
_cell.angle_gamma   90.00
#
_symmetry.space_group_name_H-M   'P 1'
#
loop_
_entity.id
_entity.type
_entity.pdbx_description
1 polymer ?
#
loop_
_entity_poly.entity_id
_entity_poly.type
_entity_poly.pdbx_seq_one_letter_code
_entity_poly.pdbx_strand_id
1 'polypeptide(L)'
;YTPSGLVWIQEGKDLSKVTKVIGTGGVLINARQPLSMLEGVAKQPEAPLELRPTKPRYFLDEDYLLAPMGLLAQEKPLVALEILQKSLNNYELKKEGG
;
A
#
# COMPACT_ATOMS: atom_id res chain seq x y z
N TYR A 1 -32.25 -7.02 -13.27
CA TYR A 1 -32.93 -6.26 -12.21
C TYR A 1 -33.17 -7.23 -11.06
N THR A 2 -32.40 -7.16 -9.99
CA THR A 2 -32.64 -7.94 -8.76
C THR A 2 -33.58 -7.14 -7.85
N PRO A 3 -34.26 -7.77 -6.88
CA PRO A 3 -35.26 -7.11 -6.03
C PRO A 3 -34.70 -5.99 -5.13
N SER A 4 -33.36 -5.83 -5.08
CA SER A 4 -32.63 -4.98 -4.14
C SER A 4 -32.12 -3.65 -4.72
N GLY A 5 -32.52 -3.27 -5.94
CA GLY A 5 -32.03 -2.05 -6.61
C GLY A 5 -30.74 -2.25 -7.41
N LEU A 6 -30.21 -1.14 -7.95
CA LEU A 6 -28.97 -1.12 -8.75
C LEU A 6 -27.76 -1.42 -7.87
N VAL A 7 -27.15 -2.59 -8.04
CA VAL A 7 -25.86 -2.94 -7.43
C VAL A 7 -24.75 -2.53 -8.39
N TRP A 8 -23.92 -1.58 -7.98
CA TRP A 8 -22.70 -1.24 -8.72
C TRP A 8 -21.64 -2.31 -8.42
N ILE A 9 -21.35 -3.15 -9.41
CA ILE A 9 -20.27 -4.13 -9.33
C ILE A 9 -19.01 -3.47 -9.90
N GLN A 10 -17.97 -3.35 -9.08
CA GLN A 10 -16.69 -2.84 -9.55
C GLN A 10 -15.94 -3.94 -10.30
N GLU A 11 -15.59 -3.68 -11.56
CA GLU A 11 -14.74 -4.56 -12.36
C GLU A 11 -13.26 -4.16 -12.22
N GLY A 12 -12.37 -5.12 -12.03
CA GLY A 12 -10.93 -4.85 -11.89
C GLY A 12 -10.14 -5.99 -11.28
N LYS A 13 -8.84 -5.76 -11.07
CA LYS A 13 -7.97 -6.69 -10.35
C LYS A 13 -8.38 -6.72 -8.88
N ASP A 14 -8.62 -7.92 -8.36
CA ASP A 14 -8.88 -8.11 -6.94
C ASP A 14 -7.60 -7.89 -6.12
N LEU A 15 -7.55 -6.78 -5.38
CA LEU A 15 -6.47 -6.43 -4.46
C LEU A 15 -6.82 -6.77 -3.00
N SER A 16 -7.94 -7.45 -2.74
CA SER A 16 -8.36 -7.82 -1.37
C SER A 16 -7.32 -8.63 -0.60
N LYS A 17 -6.48 -9.39 -1.33
CA LYS A 17 -5.36 -10.20 -0.81
C LYS A 17 -4.03 -9.44 -0.70
N VAL A 18 -3.96 -8.20 -1.17
CA VAL A 18 -2.74 -7.38 -1.03
C VAL A 18 -2.58 -6.99 0.44
N THR A 19 -1.45 -7.36 1.03
CA THR A 19 -1.18 -7.16 2.47
C THR A 19 -0.22 -6.02 2.75
N LYS A 20 0.37 -5.41 1.72
CA LYS A 20 1.35 -4.32 1.85
C LYS A 20 1.01 -3.19 0.90
N VAL A 21 0.98 -1.98 1.42
CA VAL A 21 0.83 -0.74 0.66
C VAL A 21 2.09 0.10 0.95
N ILE A 22 2.78 0.52 -0.11
CA ILE A 22 3.99 1.33 -0.02
C ILE A 22 3.66 2.72 -0.59
N GLY A 23 3.75 3.73 0.25
CA GLY A 23 3.68 5.13 -0.16
C GLY A 23 5.04 5.58 -0.68
N THR A 24 5.07 6.12 -1.90
CA THR A 24 6.29 6.67 -2.51
C THR A 24 6.01 8.06 -3.07
N GLY A 25 7.06 8.87 -3.21
CA GLY A 25 6.99 10.24 -3.70
C GLY A 25 6.84 11.29 -2.59
N GLY A 26 7.27 12.51 -2.91
CA GLY A 26 7.45 13.58 -1.92
C GLY A 26 6.19 14.01 -1.17
N VAL A 27 5.00 13.83 -1.74
CA VAL A 27 3.74 14.18 -1.06
C VAL A 27 3.49 13.31 0.16
N LEU A 28 3.80 12.01 0.08
CA LEU A 28 3.60 11.07 1.18
C LEU A 28 4.75 11.15 2.18
N ILE A 29 5.98 11.25 1.70
CA ILE A 29 7.20 11.32 2.53
C ILE A 29 7.20 12.58 3.40
N ASN A 30 6.80 13.73 2.84
CA ASN A 30 6.78 15.00 3.60
C ASN A 30 5.44 15.29 4.29
N ALA A 31 4.51 14.31 4.32
CA ALA A 31 3.23 14.50 4.97
C ALA A 31 3.39 14.55 6.50
N ARG A 32 2.61 15.40 7.18
CA ARG A 32 2.54 15.40 8.65
C ARG A 32 1.90 14.13 9.20
N GLN A 33 0.99 13.52 8.45
CA GLN A 33 0.24 12.32 8.83
C GLN A 33 0.12 11.36 7.63
N PRO A 34 1.23 10.71 7.21
CA PRO A 34 1.25 9.85 6.04
C PRO A 34 0.33 8.63 6.17
N LEU A 35 0.18 8.11 7.41
CA LEU A 35 -0.70 6.97 7.67
C LEU A 35 -2.16 7.29 7.31
N SER A 36 -2.69 8.41 7.82
CA SER A 36 -4.06 8.85 7.54
C SER A 36 -4.33 9.01 6.03
N MET A 37 -3.33 9.40 5.24
CA MET A 37 -3.45 9.49 3.79
C MET A 37 -3.52 8.10 3.13
N LEU A 38 -2.71 7.15 3.59
CA LEU A 38 -2.66 5.79 3.03
C LEU A 38 -3.84 4.92 3.47
N GLU A 39 -4.48 5.23 4.60
CA GLU A 39 -5.66 4.48 5.07
C GLU A 39 -6.83 4.50 4.09
N GLY A 40 -6.96 5.54 3.26
CA GLY A 40 -7.97 5.60 2.19
C GLY A 40 -7.83 4.49 1.14
N VAL A 41 -6.68 3.83 1.06
CA VAL A 41 -6.44 2.69 0.17
C VAL A 41 -7.15 1.42 0.66
N ALA A 42 -7.40 1.28 1.96
CA ALA A 42 -8.10 0.11 2.50
C ALA A 42 -9.58 0.09 2.07
N LYS A 43 -10.13 -1.13 2.05
CA LYS A 43 -11.55 -1.39 1.82
C LYS A 43 -12.41 -0.64 2.83
N GLN A 44 -13.41 0.07 2.32
CA GLN A 44 -14.33 0.83 3.16
C GLN A 44 -15.48 -0.06 3.65
N PRO A 45 -15.89 0.02 4.94
CA PRO A 45 -16.98 -0.78 5.49
C PRO A 45 -18.31 -0.64 4.73
N GLU A 46 -18.56 0.54 4.17
CA GLU A 46 -19.79 0.89 3.47
C GLU A 46 -19.85 0.30 2.05
N ALA A 47 -18.76 -0.30 1.56
CA ALA A 47 -18.62 -0.80 0.19
C ALA A 47 -18.06 -2.25 0.17
N PRO A 48 -18.87 -3.25 0.58
CA PRO A 48 -18.42 -4.63 0.74
C PRO A 48 -18.01 -5.33 -0.57
N LEU A 49 -18.38 -4.78 -1.73
CA LEU A 49 -17.99 -5.30 -3.05
C LEU A 49 -16.68 -4.70 -3.59
N GLU A 50 -16.02 -3.82 -2.83
CA GLU A 50 -14.74 -3.25 -3.27
C GLU A 50 -13.62 -4.28 -3.33
N LEU A 51 -12.79 -4.08 -4.35
CA LEU A 51 -11.60 -4.88 -4.65
C LEU A 51 -10.33 -4.35 -3.98
N ARG A 52 -10.46 -3.42 -3.04
CA ARG A 52 -9.34 -2.80 -2.30
C ARG A 52 -8.74 -3.75 -1.26
N PRO A 53 -7.47 -3.52 -0.83
CA PRO A 53 -6.86 -4.24 0.28
C PRO A 53 -7.72 -4.25 1.54
N THR A 54 -7.85 -5.40 2.19
CA THR A 54 -8.73 -5.56 3.37
C THR A 54 -8.09 -5.06 4.66
N LYS A 55 -6.85 -5.46 4.96
CA LYS A 55 -6.09 -5.06 6.15
C LYS A 55 -4.59 -4.96 5.81
N PRO A 56 -4.18 -4.02 4.94
CA PRO A 56 -2.78 -3.90 4.57
C PRO A 56 -1.95 -3.31 5.71
N ARG A 57 -0.66 -3.66 5.73
CA ARG A 57 0.39 -2.92 6.43
C ARG A 57 0.88 -1.79 5.53
N TYR A 58 1.23 -0.66 6.13
CA TYR A 58 1.64 0.55 5.40
C TYR A 58 3.11 0.84 5.61
N PHE A 59 3.80 1.21 4.54
CA PHE A 59 5.23 1.50 4.52
C PHE A 59 5.48 2.77 3.73
N LEU A 60 6.55 3.50 4.03
CA LEU A 60 7.05 4.59 3.19
C LEU A 60 8.35 4.20 2.51
N ASP A 61 8.47 4.58 1.24
CA ASP A 61 9.73 4.64 0.51
C ASP A 61 10.51 5.91 0.90
N GLU A 62 10.78 6.08 2.20
CA GLU A 62 11.37 7.29 2.77
C GLU A 62 12.72 7.64 2.15
N ASP A 63 13.54 6.61 1.94
CA ASP A 63 14.90 6.74 1.38
C ASP A 63 14.91 6.79 -0.17
N TYR A 64 13.74 6.85 -0.83
CA TYR A 64 13.59 6.81 -2.29
C TYR A 64 14.30 5.62 -2.96
N LEU A 65 14.23 4.44 -2.34
CA LEU A 65 14.97 3.26 -2.76
C LEU A 65 14.27 2.43 -3.83
N LEU A 66 12.95 2.55 -4.04
CA LEU A 66 12.25 1.70 -5.02
C LEU A 66 12.85 1.76 -6.43
N ALA A 67 13.16 2.97 -6.92
CA ALA A 67 13.75 3.16 -8.24
C ALA A 67 15.19 2.62 -8.36
N PRO A 68 16.16 3.01 -7.49
CA PRO A 68 17.51 2.46 -7.57
C PRO A 68 17.58 0.96 -7.26
N MET A 69 16.72 0.43 -6.39
CA MET A 69 16.65 -1.02 -6.15
C MET A 69 16.08 -1.77 -7.35
N GLY A 70 15.18 -1.18 -8.12
CA GLY A 70 14.73 -1.72 -9.41
C GLY A 70 15.87 -1.86 -10.42
N LEU A 71 16.81 -0.90 -10.46
CA LEU A 71 18.02 -0.98 -11.29
C LEU A 71 18.98 -2.06 -10.76
N LEU A 72 19.28 -2.04 -9.46
CA LEU A 72 20.17 -3.04 -8.84
C LEU A 72 19.64 -4.47 -8.99
N ALA A 73 18.32 -4.66 -8.96
CA ALA A 73 17.70 -5.96 -9.07
C ALA A 73 17.92 -6.65 -10.43
N GLN A 74 18.28 -5.89 -11.48
CA GLN A 74 18.63 -6.45 -12.79
C GLN A 74 19.90 -7.31 -12.72
N GLU A 75 20.84 -6.95 -11.83
CA GLU A 75 22.13 -7.63 -11.66
C GLU A 75 22.20 -8.45 -10.37
N LYS A 76 21.65 -7.92 -9.27
CA LYS A 76 21.73 -8.50 -7.92
C LYS A 76 20.35 -8.51 -7.23
N PRO A 77 19.40 -9.35 -7.68
CA PRO A 77 18.02 -9.32 -7.21
C PRO A 77 17.86 -9.56 -5.71
N LEU A 78 18.61 -10.50 -5.13
CA LEU A 78 18.52 -10.81 -3.69
C LEU A 78 19.09 -9.69 -2.83
N VAL A 79 20.17 -9.04 -3.26
CA VAL A 79 20.79 -7.92 -2.55
C VAL A 79 19.87 -6.69 -2.60
N ALA A 80 19.32 -6.38 -3.78
CA ALA A 80 18.35 -5.30 -3.94
C ALA A 80 17.11 -5.51 -3.06
N LEU A 81 16.59 -6.74 -3.03
CA LEU A 81 15.46 -7.10 -2.19
C LEU A 81 15.78 -6.93 -0.70
N GLU A 82 16.93 -7.40 -0.25
CA GLU A 82 17.35 -7.30 1.15
C GLU A 82 17.47 -5.84 1.60
N ILE A 83 18.10 -4.99 0.80
CA ILE A 83 18.25 -3.55 1.08
C ILE A 83 16.88 -2.89 1.15
N LEU A 84 16.03 -3.12 0.14
CA LEU A 84 14.69 -2.55 0.07
C LEU A 84 13.83 -2.98 1.26
N GLN A 85 13.86 -4.26 1.63
CA GLN A 85 13.10 -4.77 2.78
C GLN A 85 13.59 -4.16 4.09
N LYS A 86 14.90 -4.01 4.29
CA LYS A 86 15.46 -3.38 5.49
C LYS A 86 14.98 -1.94 5.62
N SER A 87 15.08 -1.14 4.56
CA SER A 87 14.60 0.25 4.58
C SER A 87 13.08 0.32 4.81
N LEU A 88 12.27 -0.40 4.04
CA LEU A 88 10.81 -0.40 4.22
C LEU A 88 10.39 -0.81 5.63
N ASN A 89 11.04 -1.82 6.23
CA ASN A 89 10.72 -2.24 7.60
C ASN A 89 11.05 -1.17 8.64
N ASN A 90 12.06 -0.31 8.41
CA ASN A 90 12.37 0.81 9.30
C ASN A 90 11.29 1.90 9.23
N TYR A 91 10.61 2.05 8.09
CA TYR A 91 9.56 3.04 7.84
C TYR A 91 8.17 2.42 7.72
N GLU A 92 7.92 1.36 8.51
CA GLU A 92 6.57 0.85 8.68
C GLU A 92 5.73 1.82 9.51
N LEU A 93 4.59 2.25 8.95
CA LEU A 93 3.64 3.10 9.65
C LEU A 93 2.72 2.24 10.53
N LYS A 94 2.74 2.53 11.83
CA LYS A 94 1.87 1.88 12.82
C LYS A 94 0.91 2.91 13.39
N LYS A 95 -0.32 2.48 13.69
CA LYS A 95 -1.17 3.27 14.57
C LYS A 95 -0.49 3.30 15.93
N GLU A 96 -0.22 4.49 16.44
CA GLU A 96 0.05 4.65 17.86
C GLU A 96 -1.17 4.07 18.60
N GLY A 97 -0.90 3.20 19.58
CA GLY A 97 -1.97 2.68 20.44
C GLY A 97 -2.69 3.86 21.08
N GLY A 98 -4.02 3.83 21.06
CA GLY A 98 -4.86 4.87 21.67
C GLY A 98 -4.70 5.01 23.17
#